data_AF-A0A2M7CBQ7-F1
#
_entry.id   AF-A0A2M7CBQ7-F1
#
_cell.length_a   1.000
_cell.length_b   1.000
_cell.length_c   1.000
_cell.angle_alpha   90.00
_cell.angle_beta   90.00
_cell.angle_gamma   90.00
#
_symmetry.space_group_name_H-M   'P 1'
#
loop_
_entity.id
_entity.type
_entity.pdbx_description
1 polymer ?
#
loop_
_entity_poly.entity_id
_entity_poly.type
_entity_poly.pdbx_seq_one_letter_code
_entity_poly.pdbx_strand_id
1 'polypeptide(L)'
;ASMIKRGELAVDLPPNFFPYIKPEDPDWLVRYKTYNKPGEYHNGGIWPFICGFYVAALVAAKAFSIAEEKLIALTKIIKKAKSSNVGFGFNEWLKAQNGKVMGQDWQTWSAALYLYAVKCVEEKRAPFFDEIRN
;
A
#
# COMPACT_ATOMS: atom_id res chain seq x y z
N ALA A 1 -17.86 -12.63 0.14
CA ALA A 1 -16.82 -12.82 -0.90
C ALA A 1 -15.66 -11.86 -0.65
N SER A 2 -14.40 -12.21 -0.96
CA SER A 2 -13.25 -11.29 -0.82
C SER A 2 -13.31 -10.17 -1.87
N MET A 3 -12.68 -9.01 -1.59
CA MET A 3 -12.60 -7.88 -2.56
C MET A 3 -11.99 -8.33 -3.90
N ILE A 4 -11.02 -9.25 -3.86
CA ILE A 4 -10.41 -9.86 -5.05
C ILE A 4 -11.46 -10.57 -5.90
N LYS A 5 -12.32 -11.40 -5.27
CA LYS A 5 -13.40 -12.11 -5.99
C LYS A 5 -14.43 -11.17 -6.60
N ARG A 6 -14.54 -9.92 -6.11
CA ARG A 6 -15.42 -8.88 -6.67
C ARG A 6 -14.72 -7.98 -7.70
N GLY A 7 -13.43 -8.18 -7.97
CA GLY A 7 -12.66 -7.30 -8.84
C GLY A 7 -12.37 -5.91 -8.24
N GLU A 8 -12.54 -5.75 -6.93
CA GLU A 8 -12.31 -4.47 -6.22
C GLU A 8 -10.84 -4.30 -5.80
N LEU A 9 -10.06 -5.38 -5.82
CA LEU A 9 -8.64 -5.42 -5.45
C LEU A 9 -7.89 -6.44 -6.32
N ALA A 10 -6.79 -6.04 -6.94
CA ALA A 10 -6.01 -6.87 -7.87
C ALA A 10 -4.70 -7.41 -7.29
N VAL A 11 -4.24 -6.87 -6.17
CA VAL A 11 -2.96 -7.26 -5.58
C VAL A 11 -3.17 -7.64 -4.11
N ASP A 12 -2.26 -8.46 -3.60
CA ASP A 12 -2.33 -8.95 -2.22
C ASP A 12 -1.76 -7.95 -1.20
N LEU A 13 -2.24 -6.71 -1.28
CA LEU A 13 -1.90 -5.61 -0.38
C LEU A 13 -3.16 -4.80 -0.06
N PRO A 14 -3.30 -4.28 1.16
CA PRO A 14 -4.49 -3.53 1.52
C PRO A 14 -4.54 -2.18 0.76
N PRO A 15 -5.75 -1.73 0.34
CA PRO A 15 -5.94 -0.34 -0.05
C PRO A 15 -5.80 0.57 1.19
N ASN A 16 -5.52 1.85 0.99
CA ASN A 16 -5.43 2.82 2.08
C ASN A 16 -6.76 3.11 2.78
N PHE A 17 -7.87 2.74 2.13
CA PHE A 17 -9.22 2.97 2.62
C PHE A 17 -10.18 1.92 2.05
N PHE A 18 -11.04 1.37 2.89
CA PHE A 18 -12.16 0.51 2.49
C PHE A 18 -13.26 0.56 3.56
N PRO A 19 -14.55 0.39 3.21
CA PRO A 19 -15.08 0.29 1.84
C PRO A 19 -14.88 1.59 1.05
N TYR A 20 -14.74 1.52 -0.27
CA TYR A 20 -14.60 2.73 -1.10
C TYR A 20 -15.87 3.58 -1.05
N ILE A 21 -15.74 4.90 -0.95
CA ILE A 21 -16.84 5.85 -1.05
C ILE A 21 -17.33 5.86 -2.50
N LYS A 22 -18.61 5.63 -2.71
CA LYS A 22 -19.27 5.59 -4.02
C LYS A 22 -20.16 6.82 -4.22
N PRO A 23 -20.55 7.16 -5.46
CA PRO A 23 -21.38 8.34 -5.74
C PRO A 23 -22.71 8.40 -4.99
N GLU A 24 -23.23 7.27 -4.54
CA GLU A 24 -24.51 7.14 -3.85
C GLU A 24 -24.36 7.32 -2.33
N ASP A 25 -23.13 7.29 -1.81
CA ASP A 25 -22.86 7.40 -0.38
C ASP A 25 -23.01 8.86 0.09
N PRO A 26 -23.53 9.11 1.31
CA PRO A 26 -23.71 10.46 1.84
C PRO A 26 -22.38 11.23 1.99
N ASP A 27 -21.26 10.52 2.15
CA ASP A 27 -19.92 11.10 2.28
C ASP A 27 -19.26 11.41 0.92
N TRP A 28 -19.95 11.18 -0.20
CA TRP A 28 -19.43 11.48 -1.52
C TRP A 28 -19.33 12.98 -1.78
N LEU A 29 -18.10 13.48 -1.91
CA LEU A 29 -17.84 14.87 -2.30
C LEU A 29 -17.68 15.01 -3.80
N VAL A 30 -18.14 16.14 -4.38
CA VAL A 30 -18.03 16.43 -5.83
C VAL A 30 -16.59 16.24 -6.35
N ARG A 31 -15.59 16.61 -5.55
CA ARG A 31 -14.15 16.47 -5.87
C ARG A 31 -13.74 15.02 -6.15
N TYR A 32 -14.44 14.03 -5.61
CA TYR A 32 -14.11 12.61 -5.80
C TYR A 32 -14.29 12.16 -7.24
N LYS A 33 -15.24 12.77 -7.98
CA LYS A 33 -15.45 12.51 -9.42
C LYS A 33 -14.18 12.73 -10.25
N THR A 34 -13.32 13.64 -9.82
CA THR A 34 -12.10 14.02 -10.53
C THR A 34 -10.86 13.34 -9.95
N TYR A 35 -10.72 13.30 -8.62
CA TYR A 35 -9.44 12.96 -7.98
C TYR A 35 -9.45 11.66 -7.14
N ASN A 36 -10.61 11.17 -6.72
CA ASN A 36 -10.71 10.08 -5.73
C ASN A 36 -11.88 9.14 -6.06
N LYS A 37 -11.93 8.63 -7.30
CA LYS A 37 -12.90 7.59 -7.66
C LYS A 37 -12.66 6.33 -6.81
N PRO A 38 -13.65 5.44 -6.67
CA PRO A 38 -13.47 4.20 -5.90
C PRO A 38 -12.22 3.42 -6.33
N GLY A 39 -11.37 3.06 -5.36
CA GLY A 39 -10.10 2.35 -5.57
C GLY A 39 -8.97 3.22 -6.12
N GLU A 40 -9.12 4.55 -6.11
CA GLU A 40 -8.12 5.50 -6.58
C GLU A 40 -7.64 6.43 -5.46
N TYR A 41 -6.37 6.82 -5.53
CA TYR A 41 -5.74 7.84 -4.69
C TYR A 41 -6.11 7.72 -3.19
N HIS A 42 -6.87 8.67 -2.62
CA HIS A 42 -7.27 8.61 -1.20
C HIS A 42 -8.50 7.74 -0.93
N ASN A 43 -9.29 7.42 -1.95
CA ASN A 43 -10.50 6.60 -1.84
C ASN A 43 -10.20 5.14 -2.21
N GLY A 44 -9.20 4.57 -1.54
CA GLY A 44 -8.85 3.16 -1.69
C GLY A 44 -7.73 2.86 -2.69
N GLY A 45 -6.91 3.83 -3.06
CA GLY A 45 -5.65 3.55 -3.74
C GLY A 45 -4.71 2.70 -2.87
N ILE A 46 -3.86 1.90 -3.48
CA ILE A 46 -2.82 1.15 -2.75
C ILE A 46 -1.57 2.01 -2.70
N TRP A 47 -1.15 2.39 -1.50
CA TRP A 47 0.02 3.25 -1.29
C TRP A 47 1.17 2.42 -0.72
N PRO A 48 2.30 2.27 -1.44
CA PRO A 48 3.40 1.43 -0.98
C PRO A 48 3.93 1.80 0.40
N PHE A 49 3.98 3.10 0.74
CA PHE A 49 4.43 3.51 2.08
C PHE A 49 3.46 3.06 3.19
N ILE A 50 2.15 3.10 2.95
CA ILE A 50 1.12 2.59 3.89
C ILE A 50 1.25 1.07 4.00
N CYS A 51 1.50 0.37 2.90
CA CYS A 51 1.77 -1.06 2.93
C CYS A 51 3.05 -1.39 3.73
N GLY A 52 4.07 -0.53 3.68
CA GLY A 52 5.27 -0.67 4.52
C GLY A 52 4.94 -0.58 6.02
N PHE A 53 4.12 0.41 6.41
CA PHE A 53 3.59 0.47 7.79
C PHE A 53 2.77 -0.76 8.16
N TYR A 54 1.94 -1.25 7.24
CA TYR A 54 1.14 -2.46 7.47
C TYR A 54 2.01 -3.69 7.75
N VAL A 55 3.09 -3.90 6.98
CA VAL A 55 4.06 -4.97 7.26
C VAL A 55 4.70 -4.80 8.63
N ALA A 56 5.15 -3.57 8.98
CA ALA A 56 5.73 -3.30 10.29
C ALA A 56 4.72 -3.56 11.44
N ALA A 57 3.45 -3.20 11.25
CA ALA A 57 2.38 -3.47 12.20
C ALA A 57 2.11 -4.98 12.38
N LEU A 58 2.17 -5.77 11.30
CA LEU A 58 2.08 -7.22 11.38
C LEU A 58 3.23 -7.83 12.18
N VAL A 59 4.46 -7.33 11.99
CA VAL A 59 5.62 -7.74 12.80
C VAL A 59 5.41 -7.40 14.27
N ALA A 60 4.98 -6.17 14.58
CA ALA A 60 4.70 -5.76 15.96
C ALA A 60 3.58 -6.61 16.61
N ALA A 61 2.60 -7.05 15.82
CA ALA A 61 1.56 -7.98 16.25
C ALA A 61 2.03 -9.45 16.31
N LYS A 62 3.31 -9.73 16.07
CA LYS A 62 3.93 -11.07 16.00
C LYS A 62 3.33 -11.98 14.91
N ALA A 63 2.66 -11.39 13.92
CA ALA A 63 2.09 -12.09 12.76
C ALA A 63 3.14 -12.28 11.65
N PHE A 64 4.27 -12.90 11.99
CA PHE A 64 5.47 -12.93 11.14
C PHE A 64 5.24 -13.56 9.76
N SER A 65 4.52 -14.69 9.70
CA SER A 65 4.23 -15.35 8.41
C SER A 65 3.44 -14.43 7.47
N ILE A 66 2.45 -13.71 7.98
CA ILE A 66 1.68 -12.75 7.17
C ILE A 66 2.57 -11.57 6.79
N ALA A 67 3.42 -11.08 7.70
CA ALA A 67 4.34 -9.98 7.42
C ALA A 67 5.29 -10.31 6.25
N GLU A 68 5.86 -11.52 6.24
CA GLU A 68 6.74 -12.00 5.16
C GLU A 68 5.99 -12.09 3.82
N GLU A 69 4.78 -12.66 3.80
CA GLU A 69 3.94 -12.73 2.60
C GLU A 69 3.63 -11.34 2.03
N LYS A 70 3.23 -10.40 2.89
CA LYS A 70 2.90 -9.03 2.48
C LYS A 70 4.14 -8.24 2.09
N LEU A 71 5.29 -8.50 2.70
CA LEU A 71 6.56 -7.93 2.25
C LEU A 71 6.89 -8.40 0.82
N ILE A 72 6.74 -9.69 0.52
CA ILE A 72 6.95 -10.22 -0.84
C ILE A 72 6.00 -9.55 -1.84
N ALA A 73 4.72 -9.39 -1.48
CA ALA A 73 3.74 -8.68 -2.31
C ALA A 73 4.17 -7.22 -2.54
N LEU A 74 4.60 -6.51 -1.50
CA LEU A 74 5.12 -5.15 -1.59
C LEU A 74 6.36 -5.05 -2.48
N THR A 75 7.31 -5.98 -2.35
CA THR A 75 8.52 -6.07 -3.18
C THR A 75 8.19 -6.17 -4.67
N LYS A 76 7.16 -6.94 -5.03
CA LYS A 76 6.71 -7.04 -6.44
C LYS A 76 6.18 -5.71 -6.97
N ILE A 77 5.55 -4.91 -6.11
CA ILE A 77 4.94 -3.64 -6.48
C ILE A 77 5.96 -2.52 -6.57
N ILE A 78 6.89 -2.39 -5.63
CA ILE A 78 7.91 -1.32 -5.66
C ILE A 78 8.86 -1.42 -6.86
N LYS A 79 9.01 -2.63 -7.44
CA LYS A 79 9.81 -2.89 -8.66
C LYS A 79 9.15 -2.38 -9.94
N LYS A 80 7.84 -2.16 -9.95
CA LYS A 80 7.16 -1.56 -11.10
C LYS A 80 7.54 -0.08 -11.19
N ALA A 81 7.68 0.45 -12.39
CA ALA A 81 7.88 1.87 -12.66
C ALA A 81 6.83 2.36 -13.67
N LYS A 82 6.41 3.62 -13.55
CA LYS A 82 5.42 4.22 -14.45
C LYS A 82 6.05 4.78 -15.72
N SER A 83 7.16 5.49 -15.58
CA SER A 83 7.75 6.28 -16.68
C SER A 83 9.24 6.04 -16.88
N SER A 84 9.93 5.53 -15.86
CA SER A 84 11.37 5.30 -15.89
C SER A 84 11.73 3.85 -16.23
N ASN A 85 12.81 3.65 -17.01
CA ASN A 85 13.35 2.32 -17.28
C ASN A 85 14.33 1.91 -16.17
N VAL A 86 13.80 1.63 -14.98
CA VAL A 86 14.56 1.32 -13.77
C VAL A 86 14.07 0.04 -13.12
N GLY A 87 14.95 -0.63 -12.36
CA GLY A 87 14.60 -1.85 -11.61
C GLY A 87 13.68 -1.61 -10.40
N PHE A 88 13.55 -0.37 -9.94
CA PHE A 88 12.71 0.03 -8.81
C PHE A 88 12.07 1.39 -9.07
N GLY A 89 10.74 1.41 -9.18
CA GLY A 89 10.00 2.65 -9.44
C GLY A 89 9.55 3.38 -8.19
N PHE A 90 9.36 2.71 -7.05
CA PHE A 90 8.91 3.32 -5.79
C PHE A 90 7.74 4.31 -5.98
N ASN A 91 6.71 3.87 -6.71
CA ASN A 91 5.59 4.72 -7.09
C ASN A 91 4.84 5.30 -5.89
N GLU A 92 4.13 6.38 -6.15
CA GLU A 92 3.23 7.06 -5.21
C GLU A 92 2.06 6.17 -4.80
N TRP A 93 1.29 5.67 -5.76
CA TRP A 93 0.12 4.82 -5.48
C TRP A 93 -0.23 3.92 -6.68
N LEU A 94 -1.09 2.93 -6.44
CA LEU A 94 -1.63 2.04 -7.45
C LEU A 94 -3.15 2.02 -7.39
N LYS A 95 -3.78 1.91 -8.57
CA LYS A 95 -5.23 1.71 -8.63
C LYS A 95 -5.59 0.31 -8.13
N ALA A 96 -6.53 0.21 -7.19
CA ALA A 96 -6.80 -1.03 -6.48
C ALA A 96 -7.29 -2.16 -7.40
N GLN A 97 -8.21 -1.86 -8.32
CA GLN A 97 -8.88 -2.87 -9.14
C GLN A 97 -7.99 -3.52 -10.20
N ASN A 98 -6.84 -2.93 -10.53
CA ASN A 98 -5.96 -3.46 -11.58
C ASN A 98 -4.46 -3.44 -11.24
N GLY A 99 -4.06 -2.86 -10.10
CA GLY A 99 -2.66 -2.78 -9.69
C GLY A 99 -1.79 -1.97 -10.66
N LYS A 100 -2.40 -1.07 -11.44
CA LYS A 100 -1.67 -0.15 -12.32
C LYS A 100 -0.99 0.91 -11.46
N VAL A 101 0.30 1.14 -11.73
CA VAL A 101 1.06 2.24 -11.11
C VAL A 101 0.52 3.59 -11.58
N MET A 102 0.32 4.48 -10.61
CA MET A 102 -0.25 5.80 -10.79
C MET A 102 0.56 6.82 -9.99
N GLY A 103 0.24 8.10 -10.14
CA GLY A 103 1.02 9.17 -9.49
C GLY A 103 2.43 9.30 -10.08
N GLN A 104 3.41 9.64 -9.25
CA GLN A 104 4.81 9.80 -9.65
C GLN A 104 5.68 8.60 -9.29
N ASP A 105 6.75 8.39 -10.07
CA ASP A 105 7.86 7.52 -9.70
C ASP A 105 8.67 8.13 -8.54
N TRP A 106 9.54 7.32 -7.92
CA TRP A 106 10.60 7.70 -6.99
C TRP A 106 10.15 8.48 -5.76
N GLN A 107 9.07 8.03 -5.13
CA GLN A 107 8.65 8.62 -3.88
C GLN A 107 9.52 8.16 -2.72
N THR A 108 10.20 9.10 -2.07
CA THR A 108 11.11 8.85 -0.95
C THR A 108 10.39 8.14 0.20
N TRP A 109 9.12 8.46 0.49
CA TRP A 109 8.35 7.76 1.51
C TRP A 109 8.13 6.29 1.19
N SER A 110 7.95 5.94 -0.08
CA SER A 110 7.67 4.56 -0.52
C SER A 110 8.95 3.73 -0.40
N ALA A 111 10.10 4.33 -0.75
CA ALA A 111 11.40 3.71 -0.56
C ALA A 111 11.76 3.54 0.93
N ALA A 112 11.62 4.60 1.72
CA ALA A 112 11.95 4.59 3.15
C ALA A 112 11.13 3.55 3.91
N LEU A 113 9.81 3.53 3.71
CA LEU A 113 8.94 2.59 4.44
C LEU A 113 9.04 1.16 3.92
N TYR A 114 9.46 0.96 2.66
CA TYR A 114 9.83 -0.37 2.20
C TYR A 114 11.07 -0.89 2.93
N LEU A 115 12.14 -0.09 3.02
CA LEU A 115 13.35 -0.48 3.76
C LEU A 115 13.07 -0.72 5.24
N TYR A 116 12.24 0.12 5.85
CA TYR A 116 11.80 -0.07 7.23
C TYR A 116 11.04 -1.40 7.40
N ALA A 117 10.11 -1.71 6.50
CA ALA A 117 9.36 -2.97 6.52
C ALA A 117 10.28 -4.20 6.36
N VAL A 118 11.26 -4.15 5.45
CA VAL A 118 12.28 -5.19 5.30
C VAL A 118 13.02 -5.39 6.62
N LYS A 119 13.47 -4.30 7.25
CA LYS A 119 14.20 -4.36 8.51
C LYS A 119 13.35 -4.92 9.64
N CYS A 120 12.07 -4.59 9.68
CA CYS A 120 11.15 -5.12 10.67
C CYS A 120 11.00 -6.65 10.56
N VAL A 121 10.82 -7.14 9.33
CA VAL A 121 10.69 -8.59 9.08
C VAL A 121 11.98 -9.33 9.40
N GLU A 122 13.13 -8.79 8.96
CA GLU A 122 14.46 -9.36 9.23
C GLU A 122 14.71 -9.53 10.74
N GLU A 123 14.42 -8.50 11.53
CA GLU A 123 14.72 -8.50 12.97
C GLU A 123 13.57 -9.02 13.85
N LYS A 124 12.40 -9.31 13.25
CA LYS A 124 11.17 -9.68 13.96
C LYS A 124 10.78 -8.70 15.08
N ARG A 125 11.08 -7.42 14.89
CA ARG A 125 10.73 -6.29 15.76
C ARG A 125 10.49 -5.05 14.92
N ALA A 126 9.96 -3.96 15.48
CA ALA A 126 9.79 -2.69 14.77
C ALA A 126 10.79 -1.65 15.31
N PRO A 127 12.02 -1.53 14.77
CA PRO A 127 13.14 -0.89 15.48
C PRO A 127 12.84 0.49 16.05
N PHE A 128 12.37 1.41 15.21
CA PHE A 128 11.97 2.75 15.63
C PHE A 128 10.75 2.76 16.57
N PHE A 129 9.69 2.02 16.23
CA PHE A 129 8.44 2.07 17.00
C PHE A 129 8.54 1.39 18.37
N ASP A 130 9.36 0.35 18.49
CA ASP A 130 9.61 -0.31 19.76
C ASP A 130 10.46 0.56 20.67
N GLU A 131 11.42 1.32 20.12
CA GLU A 131 12.24 2.26 20.89
C GLU A 131 11.42 3.41 21.48
N ILE A 132 10.50 4.02 20.72
CA ILE A 132 9.71 5.18 21.21
C ILE A 132 8.52 4.80 22.11
N ARG A 133 8.19 3.51 22.21
CA ARG A 133 7.12 3.00 23.09
C ARG A 133 7.63 2.71 24.51
N ASN A 134 8.94 2.59 24.66
CA ASN A 134 9.62 2.39 25.94
C ASN A 134 9.94 3.75 26.58
#